data_AF-A0A9R1WYU6-F1
#
_entry.id   AF-A0A9R1WYU6-F1
#
_cell.length_a   1.000
_cell.length_b   1.000
_cell.length_c   1.000
_cell.angle_alpha   90.00
_cell.angle_beta   90.00
_cell.angle_gamma   90.00
#
_symmetry.space_group_name_H-M   'P 1'
#
loop_
_entity.id
_entity.type
_entity.pdbx_description
1 polymer ?
#
loop_
_entity_poly.entity_id
_entity_poly.type
_entity_poly.pdbx_seq_one_letter_code
_entity_poly.pdbx_strand_id
1 'polypeptide(L)'
;MIDTPLSPMKVVTNLQEAVWDADIVLKLDHLVSYSWWVIFFPLFLFHVVVARGRFSLPAPSVPHVRDWEPCHAVVATPLLIAFELLLCIYLENSHVTKPPPVSLQIVFLPLLAFEVTILVDNFRMCKALLPRDDESVSDDAIWETLPHFWVAISMVFFIAATVFTLLKLCGNIFRLSTF
;
A
#
# COMPACT_ATOMS: atom_id res chain seq x y z
N MET A 1 -23.10 25.23 8.29
CA MET A 1 -22.12 24.28 7.76
C MET A 1 -20.79 25.00 7.79
N ILE A 2 -19.94 24.72 8.78
CA ILE A 2 -18.66 25.41 8.95
C ILE A 2 -17.67 24.66 8.06
N ASP A 3 -17.21 25.30 6.99
CA ASP A 3 -16.12 24.78 6.18
C ASP A 3 -14.86 24.74 7.04
N THR A 4 -14.51 23.55 7.52
CA THR A 4 -13.24 23.32 8.20
C THR A 4 -12.13 23.60 7.17
N PRO A 5 -11.20 24.54 7.42
CA PRO A 5 -10.15 24.84 6.46
C PRO A 5 -9.33 23.59 6.19
N LEU A 6 -9.35 23.13 4.94
CA LEU A 6 -8.60 21.96 4.51
C LEU A 6 -7.12 22.25 4.75
N SER A 7 -6.46 21.44 5.59
CA SER A 7 -5.03 21.59 5.89
C SER A 7 -4.24 21.74 4.59
N PRO A 8 -3.25 22.66 4.52
CA PRO A 8 -2.42 22.85 3.33
C PRO A 8 -1.76 21.53 2.87
N MET A 9 -1.48 20.62 3.81
CA MET A 9 -0.97 19.28 3.48
C MET A 9 -2.01 18.42 2.73
N LYS A 10 -3.30 18.50 3.10
CA LYS A 10 -4.37 17.81 2.38
C LYS A 10 -4.58 18.39 0.97
N VAL A 11 -4.48 19.71 0.81
CA VAL A 11 -4.60 20.33 -0.53
C VAL A 11 -3.48 19.84 -1.45
N VAL A 12 -2.25 19.79 -0.94
CA VAL A 12 -1.08 19.31 -1.69
C VAL A 12 -1.22 17.82 -2.05
N THR A 13 -1.66 16.96 -1.15
CA THR A 13 -1.83 15.53 -1.46
C THR A 13 -2.94 15.28 -2.48
N ASN A 14 -4.10 15.95 -2.35
CA ASN A 14 -5.20 15.79 -3.31
C ASN A 14 -4.82 16.30 -4.69
N LEU A 15 -4.08 17.41 -4.77
CA LEU A 15 -3.59 17.94 -6.04
C LEU A 15 -2.53 17.01 -6.66
N GLN A 16 -1.64 16.47 -5.83
CA GLN A 16 -0.63 15.50 -6.26
C GLN A 16 -1.29 14.23 -6.83
N GLU A 17 -2.30 13.69 -6.16
CA GLU A 17 -3.07 12.51 -6.62
C GLU A 17 -3.80 12.79 -7.94
N ALA A 18 -4.50 13.92 -8.06
CA ALA A 18 -5.24 14.25 -9.28
C ALA A 18 -4.32 14.47 -10.50
N VAL A 19 -3.16 15.11 -10.29
CA VAL A 19 -2.15 15.28 -11.35
C VAL A 19 -1.53 13.94 -11.73
N TRP A 20 -1.30 13.07 -10.74
CA TRP A 20 -0.79 11.73 -10.95
C TRP A 20 -1.67 10.91 -11.89
N ASP A 21 -2.97 10.84 -11.56
CA ASP A 21 -3.92 10.02 -12.30
C ASP A 21 -4.06 10.51 -13.74
N ALA A 22 -4.08 11.83 -13.94
CA ALA A 22 -4.11 12.43 -15.27
C ALA A 22 -2.86 12.09 -16.09
N ASP A 23 -1.66 12.22 -15.53
CA ASP A 23 -0.40 11.94 -16.24
C ASP A 23 -0.25 10.45 -16.59
N ILE A 24 -0.66 9.55 -15.69
CA ILE A 24 -0.70 8.11 -15.96
C ILE A 24 -1.61 7.81 -17.16
N VAL A 25 -2.84 8.35 -17.15
CA VAL A 25 -3.82 8.09 -18.21
C VAL A 25 -3.32 8.64 -19.54
N LEU A 26 -2.84 9.88 -19.57
CA LEU A 26 -2.31 10.51 -20.78
C LEU A 26 -1.13 9.72 -21.37
N LYS A 27 -0.28 9.14 -20.51
CA LYS A 27 0.85 8.34 -20.97
C LYS A 27 0.45 6.94 -21.44
N LEU A 28 -0.49 6.28 -20.76
CA LEU A 28 -1.08 5.01 -21.20
C LEU A 28 -1.74 5.17 -22.58
N ASP A 29 -2.39 6.30 -22.83
CA ASP A 29 -3.00 6.65 -24.12
C ASP A 29 -1.99 7.13 -25.18
N HIS A 30 -0.69 7.10 -24.87
CA HIS A 30 0.40 7.54 -25.75
C HIS A 30 0.34 9.02 -26.19
N LEU A 31 -0.41 9.86 -25.46
CA LEU A 31 -0.53 11.29 -25.76
C LEU A 31 0.71 12.08 -25.31
N VAL A 32 1.51 11.51 -24.41
CA VAL A 32 2.78 12.07 -23.92
C VAL A 32 3.90 11.04 -23.99
N SER A 33 5.13 11.48 -24.30
CA SER A 33 6.28 10.60 -24.57
C SER A 33 7.42 10.69 -23.56
N TYR A 34 7.23 11.36 -22.42
CA TYR A 34 8.25 11.42 -21.37
C TYR A 34 8.47 10.05 -20.72
N SER A 35 9.64 9.81 -20.10
CA SER A 35 9.99 8.53 -19.46
C SER A 35 9.14 8.22 -18.22
N TRP A 36 8.92 6.94 -17.88
CA TRP A 36 8.08 6.54 -16.73
C TRP A 36 8.71 6.99 -15.42
N TRP A 37 10.03 7.13 -15.38
CA TRP A 37 10.76 7.74 -14.27
C TRP A 37 10.24 9.12 -13.90
N VAL A 38 9.81 9.94 -14.86
CA VAL A 38 9.27 11.29 -14.59
C VAL A 38 7.94 11.20 -13.83
N ILE A 39 7.09 10.23 -14.18
CA ILE A 39 5.80 10.02 -13.52
C ILE A 39 5.99 9.46 -12.11
N PHE A 40 6.91 8.52 -11.92
CA PHE A 40 7.14 7.89 -10.60
C PHE A 40 8.00 8.72 -9.65
N PHE A 41 8.81 9.65 -10.15
CA PHE A 41 9.73 10.45 -9.32
C PHE A 41 9.05 11.23 -8.18
N PRO A 42 7.89 11.88 -8.38
CA PRO A 42 7.17 12.53 -7.28
C PRO A 42 6.70 11.56 -6.17
N LEU A 43 6.40 10.29 -6.49
CA LEU A 43 5.98 9.24 -5.54
C LEU A 43 7.17 8.87 -4.66
N PHE A 44 8.32 8.66 -5.30
CA PHE A 44 9.55 8.37 -4.58
C PHE A 44 9.95 9.51 -3.65
N LEU A 45 9.84 10.77 -4.11
CA LEU A 45 10.04 11.93 -3.24
C LEU A 45 9.06 11.97 -2.07
N PHE A 46 7.78 11.67 -2.32
CA PHE A 46 6.78 11.58 -1.27
C PHE A 46 7.15 10.52 -0.22
N HIS A 47 7.53 9.31 -0.63
CA HIS A 47 7.96 8.26 0.30
C HIS A 47 9.21 8.66 1.10
N VAL A 48 10.17 9.36 0.49
CA VAL A 48 11.34 9.89 1.21
C VAL A 48 10.93 10.92 2.26
N VAL A 49 10.01 11.83 1.94
CA VAL A 49 9.49 12.83 2.89
C VAL A 49 8.73 12.16 4.03
N VAL A 50 7.85 11.20 3.72
CA VAL A 50 7.06 10.45 4.72
C VAL A 50 7.97 9.60 5.62
N ALA A 51 8.93 8.88 5.04
CA ALA A 51 9.88 8.07 5.79
C ALA A 51 10.73 8.96 6.71
N ARG A 52 11.27 10.07 6.20
CA ARG A 52 12.05 11.03 6.99
C ARG A 52 11.21 11.64 8.12
N GLY A 53 9.94 11.96 7.85
CA GLY A 53 9.01 12.47 8.85
C GLY A 53 8.77 11.48 10.00
N ARG A 54 8.66 10.18 9.71
CA ARG A 54 8.49 9.12 10.72
C ARG A 54 9.75 8.83 11.53
N PHE A 55 10.95 8.94 10.94
CA PHE A 55 12.21 8.76 11.68
C PHE A 55 12.62 9.99 12.50
N SER A 56 12.07 11.17 12.21
CA SER A 56 12.37 12.43 12.90
C SER A 56 11.42 12.73 14.06
N LEU A 57 10.31 12.01 14.17
CA LEU A 57 9.35 12.13 15.26
C LEU A 57 9.59 11.00 16.26
N PRO A 58 9.82 11.27 17.55
CA PRO A 58 9.82 10.22 18.55
C PRO A 58 8.44 9.54 18.51
N ALA A 59 8.43 8.22 18.47
CA ALA A 59 7.20 7.43 18.51
C ALA A 59 6.32 7.94 19.68
N PRO A 60 5.02 8.22 19.46
CA PRO A 60 4.13 8.63 20.55
C PRO A 60 4.21 7.61 21.67
N SER A 61 4.65 8.05 22.86
CA SER A 61 4.68 7.20 24.04
C SER A 61 3.23 6.89 24.43
N VAL A 62 2.77 5.68 24.12
CA VAL A 62 1.46 5.19 24.54
C VAL A 62 1.46 5.12 26.08
N PRO A 63 0.49 5.76 26.77
CA PRO A 63 0.37 5.62 28.21
C PRO A 63 -0.28 4.28 28.50
N HIS A 64 0.51 3.19 28.47
CA HIS A 64 0.36 1.90 29.16
C HIS A 64 1.14 0.81 28.42
N VAL A 65 2.40 0.60 28.83
CA VAL A 65 3.20 -0.66 28.79
C VAL A 65 2.82 -1.71 27.72
N ARG A 66 2.80 -1.33 26.44
CA ARG A 66 2.92 -2.28 25.31
C ARG A 66 3.71 -1.61 24.19
N ASP A 67 5.01 -1.86 24.19
CA ASP A 67 6.00 -1.37 23.21
C ASP A 67 5.82 -2.01 21.82
N TRP A 68 4.64 -1.89 21.21
CA TRP A 68 4.37 -2.47 19.89
C TRP A 68 4.28 -1.38 18.83
N GLU A 69 5.38 -1.08 18.14
CA GLU A 69 5.29 -0.41 16.84
C GLU A 69 4.66 -1.38 15.84
N PRO A 70 3.56 -1.02 15.14
CA PRO A 70 2.95 -1.92 14.18
C PRO A 70 3.94 -2.30 13.08
N CYS A 71 4.16 -3.60 12.83
CA CYS A 71 5.19 -4.03 11.90
C CYS A 71 4.91 -3.58 10.46
N HIS A 72 3.62 -3.43 10.09
CA HIS A 72 3.20 -2.85 8.82
C HIS A 72 3.68 -1.40 8.65
N ALA A 73 3.85 -0.62 9.72
CA ALA A 73 4.36 0.74 9.62
C ALA A 73 5.85 0.77 9.24
N VAL A 74 6.62 -0.21 9.72
CA VAL A 74 8.06 -0.37 9.42
C VAL A 74 8.26 -0.85 7.98
N VAL A 75 7.48 -1.84 7.54
CA VAL A 75 7.65 -2.44 6.21
C VAL A 75 6.89 -1.72 5.09
N ALA A 76 5.95 -0.82 5.40
CA ALA A 76 5.16 -0.11 4.40
C ALA A 76 6.01 0.62 3.36
N THR A 77 6.91 1.48 3.82
CA THR A 77 7.73 2.31 2.94
C THR A 77 8.62 1.45 2.01
N PRO A 78 9.43 0.49 2.50
CA PRO A 78 10.26 -0.31 1.60
C PRO A 78 9.45 -1.21 0.64
N LEU A 79 8.30 -1.76 1.05
CA LEU A 79 7.49 -2.61 0.18
C LEU A 79 6.75 -1.81 -0.91
N LEU A 80 6.24 -0.62 -0.58
CA LEU A 80 5.61 0.28 -1.56
C LEU A 80 6.64 0.80 -2.58
N ILE A 81 7.82 1.22 -2.11
CA ILE A 81 8.92 1.63 -3.01
C ILE A 81 9.32 0.46 -3.92
N ALA A 82 9.44 -0.76 -3.40
CA ALA A 82 9.78 -1.92 -4.22
C ALA A 82 8.72 -2.20 -5.30
N PHE A 83 7.43 -2.14 -4.94
CA PHE A 83 6.31 -2.26 -5.90
C PHE A 83 6.39 -1.19 -7.00
N GLU A 84 6.53 0.08 -6.63
CA GLU A 84 6.58 1.21 -7.56
C GLU A 84 7.80 1.16 -8.48
N LEU A 85 8.98 0.81 -7.96
CA LEU A 85 10.19 0.63 -8.77
C LEU A 85 10.03 -0.50 -9.78
N LEU A 86 9.52 -1.66 -9.36
CA LEU A 86 9.30 -2.79 -10.26
C LEU A 86 8.26 -2.44 -11.33
N LEU A 87 7.20 -1.70 -10.98
CA LEU A 87 6.18 -1.24 -11.91
C LEU A 87 6.75 -0.23 -12.92
N CYS A 88 7.56 0.73 -12.45
CA CYS A 88 8.24 1.69 -13.30
C CYS A 88 9.18 0.99 -14.31
N ILE A 89 9.99 0.03 -13.84
CA ILE A 89 10.89 -0.76 -14.69
C ILE A 89 10.08 -1.57 -15.71
N TYR A 90 8.99 -2.20 -15.29
CA TYR A 90 8.12 -2.96 -16.18
C TYR A 90 7.55 -2.08 -17.30
N LEU A 91 6.98 -0.92 -16.94
CA LEU A 91 6.32 -0.01 -17.88
C LEU A 91 7.31 0.67 -18.85
N GLU A 92 8.53 0.98 -18.38
CA GLU A 92 9.60 1.51 -19.24
C GLU A 92 10.03 0.48 -20.29
N ASN A 93 10.14 -0.78 -19.90
CA ASN A 93 10.68 -1.82 -20.79
C ASN A 93 9.61 -2.57 -21.61
N SER A 94 8.32 -2.45 -21.27
CA SER A 94 7.23 -3.16 -21.95
C SER A 94 7.10 -2.83 -23.43
N HIS A 95 7.56 -1.65 -23.85
CA HIS A 95 7.49 -1.19 -25.24
C HIS A 95 8.79 -1.44 -26.04
N VAL A 96 9.92 -1.68 -25.36
CA VAL A 96 11.25 -1.70 -25.97
C VAL A 96 11.82 -3.12 -26.07
N THR A 97 11.64 -3.94 -25.04
CA THR A 97 12.26 -5.28 -24.96
C THR A 97 11.20 -6.37 -24.82
N LYS A 98 11.24 -7.37 -25.72
CA LYS A 98 10.44 -8.60 -25.62
C LYS A 98 11.39 -9.80 -25.51
N PRO A 99 11.32 -10.62 -24.45
CA PRO A 99 10.45 -10.46 -23.28
C PRO A 99 10.92 -9.34 -22.32
N PRO A 100 10.00 -8.72 -21.55
CA PRO A 100 10.36 -7.71 -20.57
C PRO A 100 11.25 -8.30 -19.46
N PRO A 101 12.20 -7.54 -18.90
CA PRO A 101 13.17 -8.03 -17.91
C PRO A 101 12.54 -8.39 -16.56
N VAL A 102 11.36 -7.87 -16.28
CA VAL A 102 10.57 -8.16 -15.07
C VAL A 102 9.18 -8.57 -15.52
N SER A 103 8.60 -9.63 -14.94
CA SER A 103 7.21 -10.01 -15.20
C SER A 103 6.27 -9.26 -14.26
N LEU A 104 5.05 -8.96 -14.71
CA LEU A 104 4.05 -8.29 -13.88
C LEU A 104 3.75 -9.07 -12.59
N GLN A 105 3.92 -10.40 -12.60
CA GLN A 105 3.79 -11.22 -11.39
C GLN A 105 4.78 -10.81 -10.29
N ILE A 106 6.05 -10.61 -10.66
CA ILE A 106 7.10 -10.18 -9.73
C ILE A 106 6.80 -8.78 -9.22
N VAL A 107 6.27 -7.90 -10.09
CA VAL A 107 5.85 -6.54 -9.71
C VAL A 107 4.84 -6.57 -8.57
N PHE A 108 3.87 -7.50 -8.57
CA PHE A 108 2.82 -7.57 -7.55
C PHE A 108 3.25 -8.25 -6.23
N LEU A 109 4.39 -8.92 -6.16
CA LEU A 109 4.82 -9.65 -4.94
C LEU A 109 5.04 -8.73 -3.71
N PRO A 110 5.72 -7.56 -3.81
CA PRO A 110 5.87 -6.66 -2.68
C PRO A 110 4.53 -6.12 -2.18
N LEU A 111 3.58 -5.86 -3.09
CA LEU A 111 2.24 -5.41 -2.74
C LEU A 111 1.49 -6.50 -1.97
N LEU A 112 1.48 -7.74 -2.45
CA LEU A 112 0.86 -8.86 -1.73
C LEU A 112 1.48 -9.08 -0.34
N ALA A 113 2.81 -8.98 -0.23
CA ALA A 113 3.50 -9.08 1.06
C ALA A 113 3.08 -7.96 2.03
N PHE A 114 2.89 -6.75 1.52
CA PHE A 114 2.42 -5.63 2.33
C PHE A 114 0.98 -5.85 2.82
N GLU A 115 0.08 -6.28 1.94
CA GLU A 115 -1.31 -6.60 2.28
C GLU A 115 -1.41 -7.68 3.37
N VAL A 116 -0.65 -8.76 3.23
CA VAL A 116 -0.58 -9.83 4.23
C VAL A 116 -0.05 -9.30 5.56
N THR A 117 0.94 -8.41 5.54
CA THR A 117 1.49 -7.82 6.77
C THR A 117 0.46 -6.98 7.50
N ILE A 118 -0.30 -6.14 6.78
CA ILE A 118 -1.38 -5.36 7.39
C ILE A 118 -2.48 -6.28 7.94
N LEU A 119 -2.85 -7.35 7.23
CA LEU A 119 -3.84 -8.31 7.71
C LEU A 119 -3.39 -8.96 9.02
N VAL A 120 -2.14 -9.44 9.07
CA VAL A 120 -1.55 -10.06 10.27
C VAL A 120 -1.53 -9.08 11.44
N ASP A 121 -1.12 -7.83 11.22
CA ASP A 121 -1.09 -6.82 12.27
C ASP A 121 -2.48 -6.48 12.80
N ASN A 122 -3.48 -6.34 11.92
CA ASN A 122 -4.85 -6.09 12.36
C ASN A 122 -5.39 -7.27 13.17
N PHE A 123 -5.15 -8.52 12.77
CA PHE A 123 -5.55 -9.69 13.56
C PHE A 123 -4.85 -9.74 14.92
N ARG A 124 -3.54 -9.45 14.97
CA ARG A 124 -2.77 -9.43 16.22
C ARG A 124 -3.28 -8.36 17.16
N MET A 125 -3.62 -7.19 16.62
CA MET A 125 -4.17 -6.08 17.40
C MET A 125 -5.58 -6.39 17.93
N CYS A 126 -6.46 -6.95 17.11
CA CYS A 126 -7.77 -7.46 17.57
C CYS A 126 -7.62 -8.48 18.71
N LYS A 127 -6.68 -9.43 18.59
CA LYS A 127 -6.42 -10.43 19.62
C LYS A 127 -5.82 -9.82 20.89
N ALA A 128 -4.97 -8.81 20.75
CA ALA A 128 -4.33 -8.12 21.87
C ALA A 128 -5.32 -7.31 22.72
N LEU A 129 -6.42 -6.87 22.10
CA LEU A 129 -7.51 -6.11 22.70
C LEU A 129 -8.67 -6.99 23.19
N LEU A 130 -8.70 -8.27 22.84
CA LEU A 130 -9.68 -9.22 23.38
C LEU A 130 -9.36 -9.46 24.87
N PRO A 131 -10.30 -9.19 25.80
CA PRO A 131 -10.07 -9.43 27.23
C PRO A 131 -9.85 -10.93 27.47
N ARG A 132 -8.89 -11.24 28.35
CA ARG A 132 -8.65 -12.59 28.85
C ARG A 132 -9.79 -12.94 29.80
N ASP A 133 -10.28 -14.18 29.75
CA ASP A 133 -11.53 -14.74 30.32
C ASP A 133 -11.95 -14.37 31.77
N ASP A 134 -11.15 -13.59 32.49
CA ASP A 134 -11.27 -13.24 33.90
C ASP A 134 -11.67 -11.78 34.18
N GLU A 135 -11.64 -10.89 33.17
CA GLU A 135 -12.19 -9.53 33.25
C GLU A 135 -13.48 -9.48 32.43
N SER A 136 -14.61 -9.07 33.04
CA SER A 136 -15.87 -8.89 32.31
C SER A 136 -15.62 -8.03 31.08
N VAL A 137 -15.85 -8.57 29.88
CA VAL A 137 -15.67 -7.86 28.60
C VAL A 137 -16.32 -6.48 28.73
N SER A 138 -15.52 -5.42 28.86
CA SER A 138 -16.06 -4.07 28.93
C SER A 138 -16.49 -3.65 27.54
N ASP A 139 -17.64 -2.97 27.43
CA ASP A 139 -18.14 -2.49 26.15
C ASP A 139 -17.12 -1.60 25.43
N ASP A 140 -16.28 -0.88 26.18
CA ASP A 140 -15.18 -0.06 25.65
C ASP A 140 -14.15 -0.89 24.86
N ALA A 141 -13.79 -2.09 25.32
CA ALA A 141 -12.88 -2.97 24.59
C ALA A 141 -13.50 -3.51 23.29
N ILE A 142 -14.82 -3.72 23.26
CA ILE A 142 -15.55 -4.12 22.05
C ILE A 142 -15.54 -2.97 21.03
N TRP A 143 -15.80 -1.74 21.47
CA TRP A 143 -15.81 -0.58 20.56
C TRP A 143 -14.43 -0.26 19.96
N GLU A 144 -13.36 -0.44 20.73
CA GLU A 144 -11.97 -0.25 20.25
C GLU A 144 -11.50 -1.34 19.27
N THR A 145 -12.04 -2.57 19.35
CA THR A 145 -11.69 -3.67 18.43
C THR A 145 -12.42 -3.62 17.10
N LEU A 146 -13.61 -3.02 17.08
CA LEU A 146 -14.48 -2.96 15.92
C LEU A 146 -13.82 -2.40 14.63
N PRO A 147 -13.10 -1.25 14.66
CA PRO A 147 -12.46 -0.72 13.45
C PRO A 147 -11.35 -1.65 12.93
N HIS A 148 -10.52 -2.22 13.81
CA HIS A 148 -9.46 -3.16 13.42
C HIS A 148 -10.02 -4.45 12.82
N PHE A 149 -11.15 -4.93 13.34
CA PHE A 149 -11.85 -6.08 12.80
C PHE A 149 -12.38 -5.82 11.39
N TRP A 150 -13.01 -4.66 11.17
CA TRP A 150 -13.53 -4.30 9.85
C TRP A 150 -12.44 -4.09 8.80
N VAL A 151 -11.32 -3.50 9.22
CA VAL A 151 -10.12 -3.39 8.38
C VAL A 151 -9.58 -4.78 8.02
N ALA A 152 -9.47 -5.71 8.99
CA ALA A 152 -9.04 -7.07 8.72
C ALA A 152 -9.92 -7.78 7.69
N ILE A 153 -11.25 -7.68 7.80
CA ILE A 153 -12.19 -8.25 6.83
C ILE A 153 -11.97 -7.65 5.44
N SER A 154 -11.84 -6.33 5.37
CA SER A 154 -11.62 -5.61 4.10
C SER A 154 -10.29 -6.02 3.45
N MET A 155 -9.25 -6.26 4.24
CA MET A 155 -7.95 -6.73 3.75
C MET A 155 -8.01 -8.16 3.18
N VAL A 156 -8.88 -9.04 3.68
CA VAL A 156 -9.09 -10.37 3.06
C VAL A 156 -9.62 -10.23 1.64
N PHE A 157 -10.59 -9.35 1.40
CA PHE A 157 -11.10 -9.08 0.06
C PHE A 157 -10.04 -8.45 -0.84
N PHE A 158 -9.21 -7.56 -0.30
CA PHE A 158 -8.14 -6.92 -1.05
C PHE A 158 -7.06 -7.93 -1.47
N ILE A 159 -6.61 -8.79 -0.55
CA ILE A 159 -5.70 -9.89 -0.85
C ILE A 159 -6.30 -10.84 -1.89
N ALA A 160 -7.59 -11.16 -1.78
CA ALA A 160 -8.25 -11.99 -2.78
C ALA A 160 -8.23 -11.36 -4.18
N ALA A 161 -8.42 -10.03 -4.28
CA ALA A 161 -8.32 -9.31 -5.54
C ALA A 161 -6.88 -9.31 -6.11
N THR A 162 -5.87 -9.11 -5.27
CA THR A 162 -4.46 -9.16 -5.66
C THR A 162 -4.04 -10.57 -6.09
N VAL A 163 -4.45 -11.60 -5.36
CA VAL A 163 -4.23 -13.01 -5.73
C VAL A 163 -4.97 -13.37 -7.02
N PHE A 164 -6.21 -12.93 -7.21
CA PHE A 164 -6.94 -13.15 -8.46
C PHE A 164 -6.23 -12.50 -9.66
N THR A 165 -5.72 -11.29 -9.47
CA THR A 165 -4.91 -10.59 -10.48
C THR A 165 -3.64 -11.39 -10.81
N LEU A 166 -2.92 -11.87 -9.80
CA LEU A 166 -1.76 -12.75 -9.98
C LEU A 166 -2.10 -14.03 -10.75
N LEU A 167 -3.17 -14.73 -10.39
CA LEU A 167 -3.63 -15.93 -11.07
C LEU A 167 -3.98 -15.66 -12.54
N LYS A 168 -4.64 -14.53 -12.84
CA LYS A 168 -4.94 -14.09 -14.21
C LYS A 168 -3.66 -13.85 -15.02
N LEU A 169 -2.65 -13.25 -14.40
CA LEU A 169 -1.33 -13.03 -15.01
C LEU A 169 -0.59 -14.36 -15.25
N CYS A 170 -0.64 -15.31 -14.31
CA CYS A 170 -0.10 -16.67 -14.48
C CYS A 170 -0.73 -17.39 -15.68
N GLY A 171 -2.06 -17.33 -15.80
CA GLY A 171 -2.79 -17.96 -16.91
C GLY A 171 -2.44 -17.36 -18.28
N ASN A 172 -2.18 -16.06 -18.33
CA ASN A 172 -1.73 -15.39 -19.55
C ASN A 172 -0.31 -15.82 -19.97
N ILE A 173 0.62 -15.97 -19.03
CA ILE A 173 1.98 -16.46 -19.31
C ILE A 173 1.93 -17.89 -19.84
N PHE A 174 1.14 -18.77 -19.20
CA PHE A 174 1.01 -20.17 -19.64
C PHE A 174 0.41 -20.28 -21.05
N ARG A 175 -0.58 -19.43 -21.41
CA ARG A 175 -1.07 -19.36 -22.79
C ARG A 175 0.00 -18.90 -23.78
N LEU A 176 0.83 -17.92 -23.41
CA LEU A 176 1.86 -17.38 -24.30
C LEU A 176 3.03 -18.36 -24.52
N SER A 177 3.35 -19.21 -23.54
CA SER A 177 4.44 -20.19 -23.63
C SER A 177 4.09 -21.47 -24.41
N THR A 178 2.84 -21.62 -24.86
CA THR A 178 2.34 -22.82 -25.56
C THR A 178 2.19 -22.59 -27.07
N PHE A 179 2.72 -21.48 -27.60
CA PHE A 179 2.78 -21.17 -29.04
C PHE A 179 4.21 -20.94 -29.50
#